data_AF-A0A3L7VXK4-F1
#
_entry.id   AF-A0A3L7VXK4-F1
#
_cell.length_a   1.000
_cell.length_b   1.000
_cell.length_c   1.000
_cell.angle_alpha   90.00
_cell.angle_beta   90.00
_cell.angle_gamma   90.00
#
_symmetry.space_group_name_H-M   'P 1'
#
loop_
_entity.id
_entity.type
_entity.pdbx_description
1 polymer ?
#
loop_
_entity_poly.entity_id
_entity_poly.type
_entity_poly.pdbx_seq_one_letter_code
_entity_poly.pdbx_strand_id
1 'polypeptide(L)'
;MNKRLYLYIGIIIGLGAVIGLFWANTREQQCQARWQPVLLDDHALDADTDSLPTGWIAGAPGVRIGEFSVAGGNSVHMLGIGTWLGLPTIPVAAGQAYCVAARVLADSPSVTAVRTRWLWRNGATVIAERVGDWQMVRRWGGATDQQPWSLYHQTDVAPAGATTLEVRYEPASDDRIYLDQFVVRPSYVGSALADVVPASAQFIHIRPWPAGYNAAVSFSYDWETAMGGLVHSRSNDDPLAGTDPVLRGMRMREGLTNSLKLFAPYKFVATYYVNGYNFLDGNRDKQLFMGNPVFAWATTANGWQSNVWTQQPWFAADPYGDRQSDPAWYFGDLIGPVRNAGHDIQSHTFSHFYGGLASPTEWQTDLQAWNTLAATRNVTPATSLAFPWSSSAGMRYDSWDQLVAAGVTSLTRTSWNPRLPQYHIVTAGEARCRPLPGHEVILVCPDYYLTTAREAGALALLTDIRQRDGMIDFWSHTEEVMTPAQIATWQAVVDATAQAGDVWVASLQAIATRQQMIQMVQTKVMQSATSPTIILTNPTMTAITDMVITAQPGWRFVDGQTNQVVVTLAPHTPVTLRIEPHDLHVATP
;
A
#
# COMPACT_ATOMS: atom_id res chain seq x y z
N MET A 1 -0.56 64.42 -10.07
CA MET A 1 -0.86 63.18 -9.31
C MET A 1 0.39 62.32 -9.21
N ASN A 2 0.64 61.77 -8.03
CA ASN A 2 1.98 61.55 -7.45
C ASN A 2 2.69 60.26 -7.92
N LYS A 3 3.55 60.36 -8.96
CA LYS A 3 4.52 59.30 -9.31
C LYS A 3 5.42 58.90 -8.12
N ARG A 4 5.72 59.84 -7.22
CA ARG A 4 6.47 59.57 -5.98
C ARG A 4 5.71 58.67 -5.01
N LEU A 5 4.40 58.81 -4.88
CA LEU A 5 3.59 57.99 -3.95
C LEU A 5 3.57 56.53 -4.39
N TYR A 6 3.40 56.25 -5.68
CA TYR A 6 3.45 54.88 -6.21
C TYR A 6 4.85 54.25 -6.09
N LEU A 7 5.92 55.04 -6.24
CA LEU A 7 7.28 54.56 -6.01
C LEU A 7 7.50 54.18 -4.53
N TYR A 8 7.02 55.01 -3.59
CA TYR A 8 7.11 54.70 -2.17
C TYR A 8 6.27 53.48 -1.79
N ILE A 9 5.05 53.33 -2.32
CA ILE A 9 4.22 52.15 -2.10
C ILE A 9 4.90 50.89 -2.67
N GLY A 10 5.46 50.96 -3.88
CA GLY A 10 6.20 49.84 -4.48
C GLY A 10 7.44 49.44 -3.68
N ILE A 11 8.19 50.42 -3.16
CA ILE A 11 9.35 50.18 -2.28
C ILE A 11 8.91 49.56 -0.94
N ILE A 12 7.82 50.03 -0.34
CA ILE A 12 7.31 49.49 0.93
C ILE A 12 6.79 48.06 0.76
N ILE A 13 6.06 47.78 -0.33
CA ILE A 13 5.58 46.42 -0.63
C ILE A 13 6.77 45.49 -0.94
N GLY A 14 7.74 45.97 -1.73
CA GLY A 14 8.97 45.23 -2.02
C GLY A 14 9.79 44.92 -0.77
N LEU A 15 9.99 45.90 0.12
CA LEU A 15 10.65 45.70 1.41
C LEU A 15 9.85 44.79 2.33
N GLY A 16 8.51 44.91 2.37
CA GLY A 16 7.64 44.01 3.12
C GLY A 16 7.75 42.56 2.65
N ALA A 17 7.81 42.34 1.34
CA ALA A 17 8.00 41.01 0.75
C ALA A 17 9.40 40.45 1.06
N VAL A 18 10.46 41.27 0.94
CA VAL A 18 11.84 40.85 1.25
C VAL A 18 12.02 40.58 2.75
N ILE A 19 11.45 41.40 3.63
CA ILE A 19 11.46 41.18 5.08
C ILE A 19 10.66 39.93 5.43
N GLY A 20 9.51 39.70 4.80
CA GLY A 20 8.69 38.50 4.97
C GLY A 20 9.43 37.23 4.54
N LEU A 21 10.08 37.24 3.38
CA LEU A 21 10.94 36.16 2.89
C LEU A 21 12.15 35.93 3.79
N PHE A 22 12.81 36.99 4.26
CA PHE A 22 13.94 36.89 5.18
C PHE A 22 13.51 36.33 6.54
N TRP A 23 12.36 36.75 7.08
CA TRP A 23 11.78 36.20 8.31
C TRP A 23 11.34 34.73 8.16
N ALA A 24 10.76 34.35 7.03
CA ALA A 24 10.43 32.94 6.76
C ALA A 24 11.70 32.08 6.70
N ASN A 25 12.72 32.51 5.96
CA ASN A 25 13.99 31.81 5.81
C ASN A 25 14.78 31.70 7.14
N THR A 26 14.85 32.78 7.91
CA THR A 26 15.50 32.75 9.25
C THR A 26 14.71 31.92 10.27
N ARG A 27 13.39 31.74 10.10
CA ARG A 27 12.56 30.88 10.96
C ARG A 27 12.65 29.40 10.61
N GLU A 28 12.75 29.06 9.33
CA GLU A 28 13.04 27.69 8.87
C GLU A 28 14.42 27.25 9.38
N GLN A 29 15.40 28.16 9.36
CA GLN A 29 16.70 27.97 10.01
C GLN A 29 16.60 27.77 11.53
N GLN A 30 15.57 28.27 12.23
CA GLN A 30 15.43 28.02 13.67
C GLN A 30 15.13 26.56 14.00
N CYS A 31 14.41 25.81 13.15
CA CYS A 31 14.30 24.36 13.34
C CYS A 31 15.65 23.64 13.07
N GLN A 32 16.56 24.27 12.32
CA GLN A 32 17.88 23.76 11.96
C GLN A 32 19.01 24.21 12.92
N ALA A 33 18.80 25.25 13.73
CA ALA A 33 19.88 26.02 14.37
C ALA A 33 20.54 25.38 15.61
N ARG A 34 19.93 24.35 16.22
CA ARG A 34 20.53 23.63 17.36
C ARG A 34 20.14 22.16 17.31
N TRP A 35 20.97 21.37 16.62
CA TRP A 35 21.00 19.93 16.80
C TRP A 35 21.33 19.66 18.26
N GLN A 36 20.36 19.13 19.01
CA GLN A 36 20.72 18.48 20.27
C GLN A 36 21.28 17.11 19.86
N PRO A 37 22.47 16.72 20.34
CA PRO A 37 22.81 15.31 20.28
C PRO A 37 21.74 14.61 21.11
N VAL A 38 20.86 13.84 20.47
CA VAL A 38 20.37 12.65 21.13
C VAL A 38 21.61 11.79 21.22
N LEU A 39 22.33 11.93 22.34
CA LEU A 39 23.33 10.96 22.75
C LEU A 39 22.56 9.64 22.78
N LEU A 40 22.73 8.84 21.72
CA LEU A 40 22.71 7.41 21.87
C LEU A 40 23.79 7.17 22.91
N ASP A 41 23.38 7.00 24.16
CA ASP A 41 24.29 6.79 25.27
C ASP A 41 25.30 5.76 24.80
N ASP A 42 26.61 6.01 24.94
CA ASP A 42 27.65 5.11 24.43
C ASP A 42 27.53 3.69 25.05
N HIS A 43 26.66 3.54 26.05
CA HIS A 43 26.24 2.29 26.68
C HIS A 43 25.13 1.50 25.96
N ALA A 44 24.49 2.04 24.92
CA ALA A 44 23.50 1.33 24.11
C ALA A 44 24.14 0.35 23.08
N LEU A 45 25.48 0.24 23.10
CA LEU A 45 26.30 -0.50 22.14
C LEU A 45 26.52 -1.97 22.50
N ASP A 46 26.32 -2.38 23.76
CA ASP A 46 26.44 -3.79 24.14
C ASP A 46 25.07 -4.42 24.32
N ALA A 47 24.71 -5.25 23.34
CA ALA A 47 23.57 -6.15 23.42
C ALA A 47 23.84 -7.21 24.50
N ASP A 48 23.46 -6.91 25.74
CA ASP A 48 22.73 -7.87 26.56
C ASP A 48 21.75 -7.13 27.47
N THR A 49 20.47 -7.41 27.24
CA THR A 49 19.30 -7.09 28.06
C THR A 49 19.50 -6.13 29.25
N ASP A 50 19.35 -4.83 29.03
CA ASP A 50 18.58 -3.87 29.85
C ASP A 50 18.94 -2.44 29.42
N SER A 51 17.93 -1.62 29.13
CA SER A 51 17.99 -0.17 28.85
C SER A 51 18.26 0.32 27.42
N LEU A 52 17.55 -0.21 26.42
CA LEU A 52 17.18 0.63 25.27
C LEU A 52 16.11 1.66 25.69
N PRO A 53 16.09 2.88 25.10
CA PRO A 53 15.02 3.84 25.35
C PRO A 53 13.64 3.23 25.04
N THR A 54 12.62 3.58 25.81
CA THR A 54 11.24 3.11 25.58
C THR A 54 10.82 3.37 24.13
N GLY A 55 10.54 2.30 23.38
CA GLY A 55 10.22 2.33 21.94
C GLY A 55 11.30 1.73 21.03
N TRP A 56 12.48 1.42 21.56
CA TRP A 56 13.60 0.80 20.85
C TRP A 56 13.71 -0.67 21.28
N ILE A 57 13.94 -1.57 20.32
CA ILE A 57 13.92 -3.02 20.56
C ILE A 57 15.27 -3.62 20.18
N ALA A 58 15.95 -4.27 21.13
CA ALA A 58 17.26 -4.88 20.92
C ALA A 58 17.07 -6.19 20.16
N GLY A 59 17.78 -6.35 19.03
CA GLY A 59 17.78 -7.56 18.19
C GLY A 59 16.97 -7.49 16.87
N ALA A 60 16.53 -6.33 16.41
CA ALA A 60 15.44 -6.26 15.42
C ALA A 60 15.87 -6.38 13.93
N PRO A 61 15.15 -7.17 13.10
CA PRO A 61 15.40 -7.34 11.66
C PRO A 61 15.01 -6.11 10.79
N GLY A 62 14.72 -4.95 11.40
CA GLY A 62 14.29 -3.73 10.71
C GLY A 62 14.92 -2.43 11.23
N VAL A 63 15.05 -2.23 12.55
CA VAL A 63 15.69 -1.04 13.15
C VAL A 63 16.87 -1.46 14.01
N ARG A 64 18.04 -0.84 13.83
CA ARG A 64 19.25 -1.12 14.62
C ARG A 64 20.10 0.13 14.80
N ILE A 65 20.80 0.23 15.93
CA ILE A 65 21.91 1.17 16.07
C ILE A 65 23.10 0.61 15.31
N GLY A 66 23.84 1.45 14.60
CA GLY A 66 25.09 1.06 13.98
C GLY A 66 26.15 2.16 14.06
N GLU A 67 27.40 1.74 13.81
CA GLU A 67 28.60 2.57 13.94
C GLU A 67 28.83 3.50 12.74
N PHE A 68 27.94 3.48 11.74
CA PHE A 68 28.10 4.29 10.55
C PHE A 68 27.64 5.72 10.81
N SER A 69 28.54 6.70 10.69
CA SER A 69 28.18 8.12 10.57
C SER A 69 29.17 8.86 9.68
N VAL A 70 28.66 9.62 8.70
CA VAL A 70 29.52 10.52 7.89
C VAL A 70 30.08 11.67 8.74
N ALA A 71 29.45 12.00 9.87
CA ALA A 71 29.87 13.07 10.78
C ALA A 71 30.67 12.56 12.00
N GLY A 72 30.92 11.25 12.10
CA GLY A 72 31.42 10.59 13.31
C GLY A 72 30.32 10.30 14.34
N GLY A 73 30.44 9.20 15.10
CA GLY A 73 29.44 8.72 16.06
C GLY A 73 28.55 7.59 15.52
N ASN A 74 27.47 7.28 16.24
CA ASN A 74 26.51 6.23 15.89
C ASN A 74 25.32 6.79 15.10
N SER A 75 24.70 5.98 14.24
CA SER A 75 23.41 6.30 13.62
C SER A 75 22.42 5.15 13.78
N VAL A 76 21.15 5.44 13.51
CA VAL A 76 20.09 4.42 13.48
C VAL A 76 19.88 3.98 12.05
N HIS A 77 20.01 2.69 11.79
CA HIS A 77 19.71 2.10 10.50
C HIS A 77 18.27 1.58 10.52
N MET A 78 17.48 1.95 9.53
CA MET A 78 16.17 1.37 9.27
C MET A 78 16.19 0.60 7.94
N LEU A 79 15.50 -0.52 7.90
CA LEU A 79 15.38 -1.41 6.75
C LEU A 79 13.97 -1.99 6.69
N GLY A 80 13.35 -1.91 5.50
CA GLY A 80 12.05 -2.49 5.22
C GLY A 80 10.92 -1.47 5.27
N ILE A 81 10.06 -1.49 4.26
CA ILE A 81 8.92 -0.58 4.06
C ILE A 81 7.85 -0.68 5.16
N GLY A 82 7.76 -1.83 5.81
CA GLY A 82 6.85 -2.10 6.94
C GLY A 82 7.42 -1.68 8.30
N THR A 83 8.65 -1.16 8.34
CA THR A 83 9.31 -0.75 9.60
C THR A 83 9.02 0.70 9.98
N TRP A 84 9.29 1.04 11.24
CA TRP A 84 9.24 2.41 11.72
C TRP A 84 10.17 2.60 12.92
N LEU A 85 10.68 3.82 13.11
CA LEU A 85 11.48 4.21 14.27
C LEU A 85 10.69 5.19 15.14
N GLY A 86 10.34 4.78 16.35
CA GLY A 86 9.67 5.64 17.34
C GLY A 86 10.69 6.42 18.18
N LEU A 87 10.46 7.72 18.33
CA LEU A 87 11.15 8.53 19.33
C LEU A 87 10.47 8.41 20.70
N PRO A 88 11.19 8.61 21.82
CA PRO A 88 10.58 8.73 23.14
C PRO A 88 9.47 9.78 23.14
N THR A 89 8.38 9.49 23.86
CA THR A 89 7.29 10.45 24.02
C THR A 89 7.76 11.70 24.75
N ILE A 90 7.41 12.88 24.25
CA ILE A 90 7.74 14.15 24.90
C ILE A 90 6.48 14.84 25.45
N PRO A 91 6.58 15.58 26.56
CA PRO A 91 5.49 16.41 27.04
C PRO A 91 5.25 17.59 26.07
N VAL A 92 3.98 17.90 25.83
CA VAL A 92 3.58 19.01 24.95
C VAL A 92 2.50 19.89 25.58
N ALA A 93 2.42 21.13 25.10
CA ALA A 93 1.37 22.08 25.45
C ALA A 93 0.39 22.23 24.28
N ALA A 94 -0.91 22.11 24.55
CA ALA A 94 -1.95 22.35 23.55
C ALA A 94 -1.80 23.75 22.91
N GLY A 95 -1.98 23.83 21.59
CA GLY A 95 -1.83 25.06 20.80
C GLY A 95 -0.38 25.50 20.54
N GLN A 96 0.60 24.86 21.16
CA GLN A 96 2.02 25.11 20.90
C GLN A 96 2.44 24.42 19.60
N ALA A 97 3.21 25.12 18.76
CA ALA A 97 3.86 24.51 17.60
C ALA A 97 5.11 23.74 18.01
N TYR A 98 5.37 22.63 17.33
CA TYR A 98 6.52 21.75 17.52
C TYR A 98 7.20 21.50 16.18
N CYS A 99 8.53 21.37 16.22
CA CYS A 99 9.32 20.92 15.07
C CYS A 99 9.97 19.58 15.40
N VAL A 100 9.96 18.68 14.42
CA VAL A 100 10.72 17.44 14.39
C VAL A 100 11.72 17.54 13.25
N ALA A 101 12.97 17.17 13.52
CA ALA A 101 14.00 17.06 12.49
C ALA A 101 14.94 15.88 12.75
N ALA A 102 15.55 15.37 11.68
CA ALA A 102 16.63 14.40 11.73
C ALA A 102 17.54 14.59 10.51
N ARG A 103 18.80 14.19 10.64
CA ARG A 103 19.65 13.95 9.48
C ARG A 103 19.34 12.58 8.93
N VAL A 104 19.17 12.49 7.62
CA VAL A 104 18.83 11.25 6.93
C VAL A 104 19.74 11.01 5.74
N LEU A 105 20.11 9.75 5.52
CA LEU A 105 21.00 9.32 4.45
C LEU A 105 20.60 7.89 4.03
N ALA A 106 20.82 7.52 2.77
CA ALA A 106 20.60 6.15 2.29
C ALA A 106 21.89 5.59 1.68
N ASP A 107 22.20 4.32 1.87
CA ASP A 107 23.32 3.64 1.18
C ASP A 107 22.86 2.78 -0.01
N SER A 108 21.58 2.85 -0.35
CA SER A 108 21.01 2.17 -1.52
C SER A 108 21.47 2.82 -2.85
N PRO A 109 21.58 2.03 -3.94
CA PRO A 109 21.72 2.58 -5.28
C PRO A 109 20.56 3.48 -5.74
N SER A 110 19.36 3.34 -5.17
CA SER A 110 18.17 4.16 -5.46
C SER A 110 18.07 5.36 -4.51
N VAL A 111 17.41 6.45 -4.96
CA VAL A 111 16.83 7.43 -4.03
C VAL A 111 15.70 6.77 -3.25
N THR A 112 15.41 7.23 -2.04
CA THR A 112 14.25 6.78 -1.25
C THR A 112 13.67 7.98 -0.51
N ALA A 113 12.59 7.78 0.24
CA ALA A 113 11.97 8.83 1.03
C ALA A 113 11.70 8.37 2.46
N VAL A 114 11.59 9.35 3.35
CA VAL A 114 11.19 9.17 4.74
C VAL A 114 10.11 10.18 5.08
N ARG A 115 9.18 9.80 5.93
CA ARG A 115 8.20 10.71 6.55
C ARG A 115 8.14 10.49 8.04
N THR A 116 7.39 11.35 8.72
CA THR A 116 7.01 11.14 10.11
C THR A 116 5.52 10.97 10.29
N ARG A 117 5.13 10.16 11.27
CA ARG A 117 3.79 10.11 11.83
C ARG A 117 3.83 10.65 13.25
N TRP A 118 2.96 11.60 13.53
CA TRP A 118 2.83 12.27 14.82
C TRP A 118 1.57 11.76 15.48
N LEU A 119 1.68 11.21 16.68
CA LEU A 119 0.56 10.74 17.48
C LEU A 119 0.45 11.66 18.69
N TRP A 120 -0.51 12.58 18.62
CA TRP A 120 -0.84 13.49 19.70
C TRP A 120 -1.71 12.76 20.72
N ARG A 121 -1.31 12.78 21.98
CA ARG A 121 -1.92 11.97 23.03
C ARG A 121 -2.39 12.81 24.21
N ASN A 122 -3.43 12.31 24.86
CA ASN A 122 -3.83 12.71 26.20
C ASN A 122 -3.76 11.48 27.12
N GLY A 123 -2.69 11.38 27.92
CA GLY A 123 -2.39 10.14 28.63
C GLY A 123 -2.09 9.00 27.66
N ALA A 124 -2.81 7.88 27.78
CA ALA A 124 -2.64 6.72 26.91
C ALA A 124 -3.39 6.84 25.56
N THR A 125 -4.34 7.76 25.44
CA THR A 125 -5.23 7.87 24.29
C THR A 125 -4.61 8.74 23.19
N VAL A 126 -4.59 8.26 21.94
CA VAL A 126 -4.30 9.09 20.77
C VAL A 126 -5.53 9.94 20.46
N ILE A 127 -5.38 11.26 20.53
CA ILE A 127 -6.47 12.22 20.29
C ILE A 127 -6.41 12.84 18.89
N ALA A 128 -5.23 12.84 18.27
CA ALA A 128 -5.07 13.19 16.87
C ALA A 128 -3.82 12.52 16.31
N GLU A 129 -3.85 12.30 15.00
CA GLU A 129 -2.71 11.79 14.24
C GLU A 129 -2.40 12.76 13.12
N ARG A 130 -1.12 12.98 12.82
CA ARG A 130 -0.68 13.72 11.65
C ARG A 130 0.35 12.91 10.88
N VAL A 131 0.12 12.77 9.59
CA VAL A 131 1.10 12.21 8.66
C VAL A 131 1.86 13.37 8.02
N GLY A 132 3.17 13.38 8.15
CA GLY A 132 4.07 14.34 7.52
C GLY A 132 4.31 14.00 6.05
N ASP A 133 4.80 14.97 5.29
CA ASP A 133 5.13 14.77 3.88
C ASP A 133 6.36 13.87 3.72
N TRP A 134 6.38 13.14 2.62
CA TRP A 134 7.58 12.44 2.16
C TRP A 134 8.68 13.43 1.80
N GLN A 135 9.86 13.24 2.37
CA GLN A 135 11.06 13.96 1.95
C GLN A 135 12.09 12.97 1.42
N MET A 136 12.65 13.32 0.26
CA MET A 136 13.65 12.50 -0.40
C MET A 136 14.93 12.45 0.43
N VAL A 137 15.42 11.23 0.63
CA VAL A 137 16.67 10.93 1.31
C VAL A 137 17.75 10.82 0.25
N ARG A 138 18.82 11.60 0.42
CA ARG A 138 19.93 11.54 -0.53
C ARG A 138 20.64 10.19 -0.41
N ARG A 139 21.21 9.75 -1.54
CA ARG A 139 22.12 8.61 -1.58
C ARG A 139 23.52 9.01 -1.09
N TRP A 140 24.16 8.12 -0.35
CA TRP A 140 25.58 8.15 0.00
C TRP A 140 26.42 7.70 -1.19
N GLY A 141 27.34 8.56 -1.63
CA GLY A 141 28.25 8.30 -2.75
C GLY A 141 29.44 7.38 -2.43
N GLY A 142 29.47 6.79 -1.23
CA GLY A 142 30.57 5.94 -0.75
C GLY A 142 31.65 6.73 0.01
N ALA A 143 32.79 6.08 0.27
CA ALA A 143 33.82 6.60 1.18
C ALA A 143 34.41 7.98 0.79
N THR A 144 34.32 8.37 -0.48
CA THR A 144 34.79 9.68 -0.95
C THR A 144 33.70 10.75 -0.93
N ASP A 145 32.47 10.41 -0.56
CA ASP A 145 31.35 11.35 -0.48
C ASP A 145 31.52 12.30 0.72
N GLN A 146 31.73 13.57 0.41
CA GLN A 146 31.88 14.66 1.38
C GLN A 146 30.59 15.47 1.58
N GLN A 147 29.50 15.10 0.92
CA GLN A 147 28.25 15.86 1.01
C GLN A 147 27.61 15.71 2.41
N PRO A 148 26.99 16.76 2.96
CA PRO A 148 26.28 16.65 4.23
C PRO A 148 25.06 15.74 4.07
N TRP A 149 24.60 15.13 5.16
CA TRP A 149 23.33 14.36 5.19
C TRP A 149 22.17 15.22 4.68
N SER A 150 21.15 14.58 4.08
CA SER A 150 19.88 15.29 3.86
C SER A 150 19.22 15.62 5.20
N LEU A 151 18.49 16.73 5.24
CA LEU A 151 17.71 17.14 6.39
C LEU A 151 16.26 16.68 6.19
N TYR A 152 15.77 15.84 7.09
CA TYR A 152 14.34 15.70 7.31
C TYR A 152 13.87 16.74 8.31
N HIS A 153 12.77 17.44 8.03
CA HIS A 153 12.14 18.30 9.03
C HIS A 153 10.64 18.52 8.77
N GLN A 154 9.83 18.53 9.82
CA GLN A 154 8.40 18.81 9.76
C GLN A 154 7.97 19.62 10.98
N THR A 155 6.92 20.43 10.82
CA THR A 155 6.33 21.21 11.92
C THR A 155 4.84 20.95 12.01
N ASP A 156 4.31 20.90 13.23
CA ASP A 156 2.87 20.76 13.47
C ASP A 156 2.46 21.45 14.78
N VAL A 157 1.18 21.72 14.96
CA VAL A 157 0.63 22.36 16.17
C VAL A 157 -0.11 21.34 17.01
N ALA A 158 0.22 21.29 18.29
CA ALA A 158 -0.45 20.40 19.24
C ALA A 158 -1.96 20.72 19.31
N PRO A 159 -2.84 19.72 19.10
CA PRO A 159 -4.28 19.94 19.18
C PRO A 159 -4.72 20.24 20.62
N ALA A 160 -5.95 20.73 20.78
CA ALA A 160 -6.55 20.94 22.08
C ALA A 160 -6.54 19.64 22.90
N GLY A 161 -6.09 19.71 24.17
CA GLY A 161 -6.03 18.56 25.07
C GLY A 161 -4.81 17.65 24.92
N ALA A 162 -3.90 17.92 23.97
CA ALA A 162 -2.65 17.17 23.86
C ALA A 162 -1.74 17.45 25.06
N THR A 163 -1.24 16.37 25.67
CA THR A 163 -0.28 16.41 26.79
C THR A 163 1.02 15.70 26.46
N THR A 164 1.02 14.76 25.51
CA THR A 164 2.23 14.11 25.00
C THR A 164 2.22 13.98 23.48
N LEU A 165 3.43 13.91 22.90
CA LEU A 165 3.66 13.65 21.48
C LEU A 165 4.56 12.42 21.32
N GLU A 166 4.12 11.48 20.50
CA GLU A 166 4.93 10.39 19.97
C GLU A 166 5.20 10.65 18.48
N VAL A 167 6.44 10.47 18.05
CA VAL A 167 6.86 10.66 16.66
C VAL A 167 7.46 9.38 16.14
N ARG A 168 7.00 8.93 14.97
CA ARG A 168 7.55 7.78 14.27
C ARG A 168 8.13 8.22 12.93
N TYR A 169 9.32 7.75 12.57
CA TYR A 169 9.86 7.83 11.22
C TYR A 169 9.47 6.57 10.46
N GLU A 170 9.00 6.72 9.21
CA GLU A 170 8.57 5.64 8.33
C GLU A 170 9.33 5.75 7.01
N PRO A 171 9.94 4.66 6.49
CA PRO A 171 10.56 4.66 5.18
C PRO A 171 9.53 4.41 4.07
N ALA A 172 9.85 4.81 2.85
CA ALA A 172 9.01 4.59 1.69
C ALA A 172 9.34 3.30 0.90
N SER A 173 10.37 2.57 1.29
CA SER A 173 10.82 1.37 0.56
C SER A 173 11.64 0.45 1.45
N ASP A 174 12.09 -0.68 0.89
CA ASP A 174 13.02 -1.59 1.54
C ASP A 174 14.48 -1.13 1.46
N ASP A 175 14.71 0.05 0.86
CA ASP A 175 16.03 0.69 0.86
C ASP A 175 16.46 1.00 2.30
N ARG A 176 17.72 0.73 2.60
CA ARG A 176 18.26 1.05 3.92
C ARG A 176 18.45 2.56 4.04
N ILE A 177 17.89 3.11 5.10
CA ILE A 177 18.12 4.51 5.50
C ILE A 177 18.82 4.57 6.85
N TYR A 178 19.52 5.66 7.05
CA TYR A 178 20.24 6.01 8.26
C TYR A 178 19.63 7.29 8.80
N LEU A 179 19.45 7.37 10.11
CA LEU A 179 18.97 8.55 10.80
C LEU A 179 19.92 8.92 11.94
N ASP A 180 20.22 10.20 12.06
CA ASP A 180 21.10 10.75 13.07
C ASP A 180 20.60 12.13 13.54
N GLN A 181 21.06 12.58 14.70
CA GLN A 181 20.82 13.92 15.26
C GLN A 181 19.33 14.27 15.32
N PHE A 182 18.53 13.48 16.02
CA PHE A 182 17.11 13.77 16.17
C PHE A 182 16.87 15.05 16.97
N VAL A 183 15.88 15.84 16.57
CA VAL A 183 15.44 17.03 17.27
C VAL A 183 13.92 17.00 17.36
N VAL A 184 13.40 17.15 18.58
CA VAL A 184 11.99 17.48 18.81
C VAL A 184 11.93 18.64 19.79
N ARG A 185 11.34 19.76 19.38
CA ARG A 185 11.30 20.96 20.24
C ARG A 185 10.13 21.88 19.93
N PRO A 186 9.75 22.76 20.87
CA PRO A 186 8.84 23.85 20.56
C PRO A 186 9.35 24.69 19.40
N SER A 187 8.43 25.07 18.53
CA SER A 187 8.60 25.95 17.38
C SER A 187 7.69 27.16 17.52
N TYR A 188 8.04 28.27 16.86
CA TYR A 188 7.16 29.43 16.71
C TYR A 188 6.42 29.43 15.36
N VAL A 189 6.61 28.36 14.58
CA VAL A 189 6.01 28.13 13.27
C VAL A 189 5.43 26.73 13.26
N GLY A 190 4.17 26.62 12.84
CA GLY A 190 3.51 25.36 12.57
C GLY A 190 2.30 25.63 11.69
N SER A 191 2.00 24.71 10.79
CA SER A 191 0.65 24.63 10.24
C SER A 191 -0.23 24.04 11.33
N ALA A 192 -1.29 24.73 11.72
CA ALA A 192 -2.31 24.10 12.55
C ALA A 192 -2.78 22.82 11.86
N LEU A 193 -3.04 21.77 12.64
CA LEU A 193 -3.81 20.64 12.16
C LEU A 193 -5.09 21.22 11.54
N ALA A 194 -5.23 21.10 10.21
CA ALA A 194 -6.56 21.07 9.65
C ALA A 194 -7.20 19.82 10.25
N ASP A 195 -8.24 19.99 11.09
CA ASP A 195 -8.88 18.95 11.89
C ASP A 195 -8.77 17.57 11.21
N VAL A 196 -7.82 16.74 11.68
CA VAL A 196 -7.49 15.46 11.00
C VAL A 196 -8.60 14.43 11.19
N VAL A 197 -9.48 14.67 12.16
CA VAL A 197 -10.84 14.15 12.11
C VAL A 197 -11.66 15.19 11.37
N PRO A 198 -12.14 14.93 10.13
CA PRO A 198 -13.01 15.88 9.46
C PRO A 198 -14.13 16.22 10.42
N ALA A 199 -14.44 17.50 10.63
CA ALA A 199 -15.51 17.91 11.54
C ALA A 199 -16.84 17.20 11.24
N SER A 200 -17.00 16.60 10.05
CA SER A 200 -18.13 15.75 9.69
C SER A 200 -18.18 14.41 10.43
N ALA A 201 -17.06 13.83 10.85
CA ALA A 201 -17.01 12.49 11.45
C ALA A 201 -17.76 12.39 12.78
N GLN A 202 -17.95 13.52 13.48
CA GLN A 202 -18.81 13.60 14.67
C GLN A 202 -20.31 13.51 14.35
N PHE A 203 -20.69 13.69 13.08
CA PHE A 203 -22.08 13.72 12.62
C PHE A 203 -22.43 12.56 11.70
N ILE A 204 -21.49 12.14 10.83
CA ILE A 204 -21.71 11.10 9.83
C ILE A 204 -20.55 10.11 9.76
N HIS A 205 -20.86 8.92 9.26
CA HIS A 205 -19.90 7.93 8.82
C HIS A 205 -20.18 7.57 7.35
N ILE A 206 -19.15 7.62 6.50
CA ILE A 206 -19.26 7.21 5.10
C ILE A 206 -18.81 5.75 5.02
N ARG A 207 -19.72 4.87 4.63
CA ARG A 207 -19.42 3.44 4.51
C ARG A 207 -18.55 3.17 3.29
N PRO A 208 -17.59 2.24 3.37
CA PRO A 208 -16.61 2.03 2.30
C PRO A 208 -17.21 1.33 1.07
N TRP A 209 -18.22 0.48 1.27
CA TRP A 209 -18.74 -0.41 0.23
C TRP A 209 -20.04 0.11 -0.39
N PRO A 210 -20.29 -0.16 -1.69
CA PRO A 210 -21.49 0.30 -2.37
C PRO A 210 -22.75 -0.31 -1.73
N ALA A 211 -23.89 0.36 -1.91
CA ALA A 211 -25.21 -0.12 -1.49
C ALA A 211 -25.34 -0.53 0.00
N GLY A 212 -24.35 -0.17 0.83
CA GLY A 212 -24.37 -0.46 2.27
C GLY A 212 -23.97 -1.89 2.62
N TYR A 213 -23.22 -2.56 1.75
CA TYR A 213 -22.59 -3.83 2.10
C TYR A 213 -21.69 -3.68 3.35
N ASN A 214 -21.68 -4.70 4.20
CA ASN A 214 -20.93 -4.76 5.46
C ASN A 214 -19.49 -5.21 5.27
N ALA A 215 -19.16 -5.78 4.12
CA ALA A 215 -17.80 -6.14 3.76
C ALA A 215 -17.64 -6.19 2.25
N ALA A 216 -16.39 -6.33 1.80
CA ALA A 216 -16.08 -6.72 0.43
C ALA A 216 -15.21 -7.99 0.41
N VAL A 217 -15.39 -8.84 -0.59
CA VAL A 217 -14.55 -10.02 -0.83
C VAL A 217 -14.05 -9.99 -2.27
N SER A 218 -12.75 -10.17 -2.44
CA SER A 218 -12.18 -10.58 -3.73
C SER A 218 -11.89 -12.07 -3.69
N PHE A 219 -12.23 -12.75 -4.77
CA PHE A 219 -11.73 -14.10 -5.04
C PHE A 219 -10.71 -13.98 -6.16
N SER A 220 -9.55 -14.59 -5.99
CA SER A 220 -8.52 -14.50 -7.01
C SER A 220 -7.69 -15.77 -7.13
N TYR A 221 -7.04 -15.91 -8.29
CA TYR A 221 -6.14 -17.02 -8.55
C TYR A 221 -4.86 -16.55 -9.19
N ASP A 222 -3.77 -17.18 -8.76
CA ASP A 222 -2.50 -17.11 -9.46
C ASP A 222 -2.58 -18.21 -10.54
N TRP A 223 -2.67 -17.78 -11.81
CA TRP A 223 -2.95 -18.62 -12.96
C TRP A 223 -1.77 -18.58 -13.93
N GLU A 224 -0.81 -19.48 -13.69
CA GLU A 224 0.47 -19.52 -14.39
C GLU A 224 0.51 -20.64 -15.43
N THR A 225 1.30 -20.46 -16.49
CA THR A 225 1.69 -21.57 -17.36
C THR A 225 2.91 -22.30 -16.82
N ALA A 226 3.29 -23.42 -17.45
CA ALA A 226 4.57 -24.09 -17.16
C ALA A 226 5.75 -23.11 -17.26
N MET A 227 5.74 -22.25 -18.28
CA MET A 227 6.73 -21.20 -18.45
C MET A 227 6.36 -19.94 -17.66
N GLY A 228 7.39 -19.23 -17.21
CA GLY A 228 7.23 -18.07 -16.32
C GLY A 228 7.25 -18.51 -14.87
N GLY A 229 6.28 -19.29 -14.39
CA GLY A 229 6.23 -19.67 -12.97
C GLY A 229 6.87 -21.01 -12.65
N LEU A 230 6.23 -22.09 -13.09
CA LEU A 230 6.45 -23.45 -12.60
C LEU A 230 7.86 -24.00 -12.89
N VAL A 231 8.45 -23.64 -14.04
CA VAL A 231 9.84 -23.98 -14.39
C VAL A 231 10.87 -23.18 -13.55
N HIS A 232 10.49 -21.99 -13.10
CA HIS A 232 11.37 -21.07 -12.35
C HIS A 232 11.15 -21.13 -10.84
N SER A 233 10.30 -22.05 -10.36
CA SER A 233 9.88 -22.16 -8.96
C SER A 233 11.04 -22.02 -7.98
N ARG A 234 10.84 -21.10 -7.04
CA ARG A 234 11.76 -20.85 -5.92
C ARG A 234 11.54 -21.91 -4.84
N SER A 235 12.60 -22.61 -4.41
CA SER A 235 12.49 -23.80 -3.53
C SER A 235 11.93 -23.52 -2.15
N ASN A 236 12.05 -22.27 -1.69
CA ASN A 236 11.71 -21.90 -0.32
C ASN A 236 10.23 -21.50 -0.17
N ASP A 237 9.57 -21.11 -1.25
CA ASP A 237 8.22 -20.54 -1.22
C ASP A 237 7.18 -21.43 -1.92
N ASP A 238 7.63 -22.36 -2.76
CA ASP A 238 6.76 -23.28 -3.48
C ASP A 238 6.98 -24.73 -2.99
N PRO A 239 6.01 -25.32 -2.24
CA PRO A 239 6.11 -26.69 -1.76
C PRO A 239 6.11 -27.74 -2.88
N LEU A 240 5.73 -27.34 -4.10
CA LEU A 240 5.71 -28.18 -5.29
C LEU A 240 6.84 -27.86 -6.27
N ALA A 241 7.84 -27.06 -5.86
CA ALA A 241 8.96 -26.64 -6.71
C ALA A 241 9.74 -27.81 -7.33
N GLY A 242 9.73 -29.00 -6.71
CA GLY A 242 10.40 -30.20 -7.22
C GLY A 242 9.53 -31.09 -8.12
N THR A 243 8.29 -30.68 -8.42
CA THR A 243 7.35 -31.49 -9.21
C THR A 243 7.36 -31.10 -10.68
N ASP A 244 6.86 -32.00 -11.54
CA ASP A 244 6.88 -31.83 -12.99
C ASP A 244 6.07 -30.58 -13.45
N PRO A 245 6.71 -29.55 -14.02
CA PRO A 245 6.04 -28.33 -14.45
C PRO A 245 5.01 -28.56 -15.56
N VAL A 246 5.15 -29.60 -16.38
CA VAL A 246 4.16 -29.94 -17.42
C VAL A 246 2.85 -30.36 -16.76
N LEU A 247 2.93 -31.29 -15.80
CA LEU A 247 1.77 -31.81 -15.10
C LEU A 247 1.07 -30.69 -14.31
N ARG A 248 1.85 -29.82 -13.65
CA ARG A 248 1.32 -28.61 -12.98
C ARG A 248 0.60 -27.68 -13.94
N GLY A 249 1.20 -27.36 -15.09
CA GLY A 249 0.57 -26.54 -16.11
C GLY A 249 -0.73 -27.14 -16.65
N MET A 250 -0.80 -28.46 -16.81
CA MET A 250 -2.06 -29.13 -17.17
C MET A 250 -3.12 -29.01 -16.07
N ARG A 251 -2.74 -29.11 -14.80
CA ARG A 251 -3.65 -28.85 -13.68
C ARG A 251 -4.12 -27.40 -13.61
N MET A 252 -3.27 -26.42 -13.92
CA MET A 252 -3.71 -25.01 -14.02
C MET A 252 -4.84 -24.85 -15.06
N ARG A 253 -4.70 -25.50 -16.23
CA ARG A 253 -5.75 -25.48 -17.27
C ARG A 253 -7.07 -26.09 -16.80
N GLU A 254 -7.01 -27.26 -16.19
CA GLU A 254 -8.22 -27.96 -15.72
C GLU A 254 -8.85 -27.23 -14.53
N GLY A 255 -8.02 -26.80 -13.58
CA GLY A 255 -8.42 -26.06 -12.40
C GLY A 255 -9.09 -24.72 -12.72
N LEU A 256 -8.68 -24.03 -13.79
CA LEU A 256 -9.41 -22.88 -14.31
C LEU A 256 -10.88 -23.24 -14.57
N THR A 257 -11.13 -24.34 -15.27
CA THR A 257 -12.51 -24.77 -15.60
C THR A 257 -13.32 -25.05 -14.34
N ASN A 258 -12.70 -25.62 -13.31
CA ASN A 258 -13.36 -25.84 -12.02
C ASN A 258 -13.64 -24.53 -11.30
N SER A 259 -12.68 -23.59 -11.27
CA SER A 259 -12.87 -22.28 -10.64
C SER A 259 -14.02 -21.48 -11.27
N LEU A 260 -14.15 -21.46 -12.60
CA LEU A 260 -15.24 -20.78 -13.29
C LEU A 260 -16.62 -21.33 -12.88
N LYS A 261 -16.73 -22.65 -12.65
CA LYS A 261 -17.98 -23.29 -12.22
C LYS A 261 -18.38 -22.89 -10.80
N LEU A 262 -17.42 -22.62 -9.91
CA LEU A 262 -17.70 -22.21 -8.53
C LEU A 262 -18.42 -20.85 -8.47
N PHE A 263 -18.04 -19.90 -9.32
CA PHE A 263 -18.58 -18.53 -9.29
C PHE A 263 -19.84 -18.34 -10.13
N ALA A 264 -20.02 -19.14 -11.18
CA ALA A 264 -21.13 -18.99 -12.12
C ALA A 264 -22.53 -18.96 -11.48
N PRO A 265 -22.87 -19.79 -10.47
CA PRO A 265 -24.20 -19.76 -9.85
C PRO A 265 -24.57 -18.41 -9.22
N TYR A 266 -23.56 -17.69 -8.71
CA TYR A 266 -23.73 -16.41 -8.01
C TYR A 266 -23.40 -15.20 -8.88
N LYS A 267 -22.88 -15.44 -10.10
CA LYS A 267 -22.34 -14.41 -11.01
C LYS A 267 -21.25 -13.57 -10.33
N PHE A 268 -20.47 -14.20 -9.45
CA PHE A 268 -19.33 -13.54 -8.83
C PHE A 268 -18.22 -13.31 -9.83
N VAL A 269 -17.60 -12.13 -9.74
CA VAL A 269 -16.38 -11.80 -10.47
C VAL A 269 -15.20 -12.26 -9.64
N ALA A 270 -14.23 -12.87 -10.31
CA ALA A 270 -12.96 -13.28 -9.73
C ALA A 270 -11.82 -12.60 -10.48
N THR A 271 -10.66 -12.46 -9.86
CA THR A 271 -9.45 -11.88 -10.46
C THR A 271 -8.45 -12.98 -10.79
N TYR A 272 -8.09 -13.16 -12.05
CA TYR A 272 -7.04 -14.09 -12.46
C TYR A 272 -5.75 -13.32 -12.71
N TYR A 273 -4.75 -13.53 -11.85
CA TYR A 273 -3.41 -13.01 -12.02
C TYR A 273 -2.63 -13.94 -12.94
N VAL A 274 -2.26 -13.44 -14.13
CA VAL A 274 -1.67 -14.26 -15.20
C VAL A 274 -0.26 -13.82 -15.53
N ASN A 275 0.57 -14.78 -15.95
CA ASN A 275 1.88 -14.45 -16.49
C ASN A 275 1.84 -14.21 -18.01
N GLY A 276 2.95 -13.75 -18.59
CA GLY A 276 2.97 -13.34 -20.00
C GLY A 276 2.64 -14.48 -20.97
N TYR A 277 3.05 -15.71 -20.63
CA TYR A 277 2.83 -16.89 -21.46
C TYR A 277 1.35 -17.30 -21.53
N ASN A 278 0.51 -16.86 -20.58
CA ASN A 278 -0.93 -17.11 -20.65
C ASN A 278 -1.57 -16.51 -21.92
N PHE A 279 -0.98 -15.46 -22.50
CA PHE A 279 -1.51 -14.80 -23.69
C PHE A 279 -1.07 -15.42 -25.02
N LEU A 280 -0.23 -16.45 -25.00
CA LEU A 280 0.34 -17.07 -26.20
C LEU A 280 -0.49 -18.29 -26.64
N ASP A 281 -0.67 -18.46 -27.96
CA ASP A 281 -1.20 -19.70 -28.55
C ASP A 281 -0.06 -20.69 -28.91
N GLY A 282 1.18 -20.21 -28.92
CA GLY A 282 2.40 -20.91 -29.30
C GLY A 282 3.55 -19.95 -29.54
N ASN A 283 4.76 -20.49 -29.77
CA ASN A 283 5.96 -19.72 -30.13
C ASN A 283 6.81 -20.42 -31.20
N ARG A 284 6.16 -20.90 -32.27
CA ARG A 284 6.84 -21.63 -33.37
C ARG A 284 7.91 -20.82 -34.10
N ASP A 285 7.73 -19.50 -34.15
CA ASP A 285 8.67 -18.58 -34.78
C ASP A 285 9.88 -18.26 -33.90
N LYS A 286 9.94 -18.82 -32.68
CA LYS A 286 11.02 -18.60 -31.71
C LYS A 286 11.23 -17.14 -31.38
N GLN A 287 10.12 -16.42 -31.18
CA GLN A 287 10.16 -15.04 -30.75
C GLN A 287 10.85 -14.95 -29.38
N LEU A 288 11.75 -13.97 -29.27
CA LEU A 288 12.47 -13.70 -28.03
C LEU A 288 11.70 -12.65 -27.23
N PHE A 289 11.05 -13.08 -26.16
CA PHE A 289 10.36 -12.16 -25.25
C PHE A 289 11.38 -11.41 -24.38
N MET A 290 11.33 -10.08 -24.39
CA MET A 290 12.25 -9.20 -23.65
C MET A 290 13.74 -9.46 -23.95
N GLY A 291 14.06 -9.96 -25.15
CA GLY A 291 15.42 -10.37 -25.49
C GLY A 291 15.91 -11.64 -24.79
N ASN A 292 15.01 -12.36 -24.12
CA ASN A 292 15.28 -13.57 -23.34
C ASN A 292 16.37 -13.36 -22.28
N PRO A 293 16.08 -12.58 -21.23
CA PRO A 293 17.07 -12.11 -20.28
C PRO A 293 17.69 -13.26 -19.47
N VAL A 294 18.82 -12.98 -18.83
CA VAL A 294 19.41 -13.82 -17.78
C VAL A 294 19.34 -13.01 -16.48
N PHE A 295 18.92 -13.65 -15.39
CA PHE A 295 18.77 -12.98 -14.10
C PHE A 295 19.91 -13.38 -13.16
N ALA A 296 20.91 -12.51 -13.04
CA ALA A 296 22.09 -12.76 -12.20
C ALA A 296 21.74 -12.95 -10.71
N TRP A 297 20.59 -12.43 -10.27
CA TRP A 297 20.09 -12.58 -8.91
C TRP A 297 19.39 -13.94 -8.66
N ALA A 298 19.06 -14.73 -9.69
CA ALA A 298 18.39 -16.03 -9.55
C ALA A 298 19.38 -17.14 -9.15
N THR A 299 19.81 -17.10 -7.88
CA THR A 299 20.83 -17.99 -7.29
C THR A 299 20.26 -18.85 -6.17
N THR A 300 20.99 -19.90 -5.79
CA THR A 300 20.68 -20.70 -4.59
C THR A 300 20.72 -19.89 -3.31
N ALA A 301 21.63 -18.90 -3.22
CA ALA A 301 21.68 -17.96 -2.10
C ALA A 301 20.38 -17.15 -1.97
N ASN A 302 19.74 -16.86 -3.10
CA ASN A 302 18.46 -16.17 -3.15
C ASN A 302 17.26 -17.12 -3.21
N GLY A 303 17.43 -18.43 -3.01
CA GLY A 303 16.35 -19.41 -2.85
C GLY A 303 15.94 -20.20 -4.10
N TRP A 304 16.67 -20.10 -5.22
CA TRP A 304 16.47 -21.00 -6.34
C TRP A 304 17.06 -22.39 -6.06
N GLN A 305 16.56 -23.42 -6.72
CA GLN A 305 17.09 -24.78 -6.60
C GLN A 305 18.52 -24.92 -7.15
N SER A 306 18.91 -24.06 -8.11
CA SER A 306 20.24 -24.03 -8.71
C SER A 306 20.58 -22.64 -9.22
N ASN A 307 21.85 -22.42 -9.57
CA ASN A 307 22.33 -21.17 -10.19
C ASN A 307 22.14 -21.15 -11.72
N VAL A 308 21.39 -22.10 -12.31
CA VAL A 308 21.27 -22.26 -13.77
C VAL A 308 20.82 -20.96 -14.46
N TRP A 309 19.89 -20.24 -13.84
CA TRP A 309 19.29 -19.01 -14.37
C TRP A 309 20.20 -17.78 -14.33
N THR A 310 21.40 -17.91 -13.75
CA THR A 310 22.44 -16.88 -13.83
C THR A 310 23.23 -16.92 -15.14
N GLN A 311 23.02 -17.97 -15.96
CA GLN A 311 23.73 -18.18 -17.23
C GLN A 311 22.78 -18.61 -18.35
N GLN A 312 21.73 -19.36 -18.02
CA GLN A 312 20.72 -19.79 -18.96
C GLN A 312 19.66 -18.69 -19.17
N PRO A 313 19.32 -18.34 -20.42
CA PRO A 313 18.22 -17.43 -20.70
C PRO A 313 16.91 -17.89 -20.05
N TRP A 314 16.16 -16.95 -19.48
CA TRP A 314 14.99 -17.21 -18.65
C TRP A 314 13.93 -18.05 -19.38
N PHE A 315 13.68 -17.77 -20.66
CA PHE A 315 12.72 -18.51 -21.48
C PHE A 315 13.33 -19.66 -22.29
N ALA A 316 14.53 -20.14 -21.94
CA ALA A 316 15.20 -21.19 -22.70
C ALA A 316 14.47 -22.56 -22.66
N ALA A 317 13.57 -22.78 -21.70
CA ALA A 317 12.74 -23.98 -21.61
C ALA A 317 11.43 -23.88 -22.44
N ASP A 318 11.28 -22.85 -23.28
CA ASP A 318 10.17 -22.75 -24.22
C ASP A 318 10.31 -23.88 -25.26
N PRO A 319 9.30 -24.77 -25.42
CA PRO A 319 9.36 -25.85 -26.41
C PRO A 319 9.24 -25.34 -27.86
N TYR A 320 8.91 -24.06 -28.06
CA TYR A 320 8.65 -23.45 -29.38
C TYR A 320 7.54 -24.18 -30.17
N GLY A 321 6.58 -24.72 -29.44
CA GLY A 321 5.42 -25.42 -29.99
C GLY A 321 4.19 -24.52 -30.08
N ASP A 322 3.03 -25.15 -29.92
CA ASP A 322 1.75 -24.47 -29.76
C ASP A 322 0.86 -25.18 -28.74
N ARG A 323 -0.36 -24.70 -28.57
CA ARG A 323 -1.36 -25.34 -27.70
C ARG A 323 -1.54 -26.84 -27.97
N GLN A 324 -1.42 -27.31 -29.21
CA GLN A 324 -1.68 -28.71 -29.54
C GLN A 324 -0.53 -29.61 -29.14
N SER A 325 0.72 -29.18 -29.38
CA SER A 325 1.91 -29.94 -29.01
C SER A 325 2.29 -29.77 -27.54
N ASP A 326 2.15 -28.56 -26.99
CA ASP A 326 2.66 -28.16 -25.68
C ASP A 326 1.61 -27.36 -24.87
N PRO A 327 0.43 -27.94 -24.61
CA PRO A 327 -0.69 -27.22 -23.98
C PRO A 327 -0.37 -26.62 -22.61
N ALA A 328 0.59 -27.19 -21.86
CA ALA A 328 0.98 -26.70 -20.54
C ALA A 328 1.72 -25.34 -20.58
N TRP A 329 2.25 -24.92 -21.74
CA TRP A 329 2.99 -23.66 -21.91
C TRP A 329 2.14 -22.52 -22.46
N TYR A 330 1.07 -22.81 -23.20
CA TYR A 330 0.35 -21.81 -23.99
C TYR A 330 -1.14 -21.85 -23.68
N PHE A 331 -1.65 -20.81 -23.01
CA PHE A 331 -3.04 -20.74 -22.54
C PHE A 331 -3.90 -19.70 -23.28
N GLY A 332 -3.45 -19.19 -24.43
CA GLY A 332 -4.13 -18.12 -25.15
C GLY A 332 -5.59 -18.42 -25.51
N ASP A 333 -5.93 -19.69 -25.72
CA ASP A 333 -7.30 -20.18 -25.92
C ASP A 333 -8.22 -20.00 -24.71
N LEU A 334 -7.66 -19.91 -23.51
CA LEU A 334 -8.40 -19.79 -22.26
C LEU A 334 -8.69 -18.34 -21.85
N ILE A 335 -7.98 -17.36 -22.43
CA ILE A 335 -8.23 -15.92 -22.15
C ILE A 335 -9.64 -15.50 -22.55
N GLY A 336 -10.10 -15.93 -23.73
CA GLY A 336 -11.45 -15.66 -24.22
C GLY A 336 -12.54 -16.15 -23.26
N PRO A 337 -12.55 -17.43 -22.87
CA PRO A 337 -13.46 -17.98 -21.87
C PRO A 337 -13.51 -17.17 -20.56
N VAL A 338 -12.37 -16.79 -19.99
CA VAL A 338 -12.32 -16.01 -18.74
C VAL A 338 -12.97 -14.63 -18.91
N ARG A 339 -12.63 -13.91 -19.98
CA ARG A 339 -13.22 -12.60 -20.30
C ARG A 339 -14.71 -12.69 -20.56
N ASN A 340 -15.14 -13.69 -21.33
CA ASN A 340 -16.55 -13.87 -21.69
C ASN A 340 -17.42 -14.21 -20.47
N ALA A 341 -16.84 -14.85 -19.45
CA ALA A 341 -17.50 -15.09 -18.18
C ALA A 341 -17.50 -13.85 -17.25
N GLY A 342 -16.88 -12.74 -17.67
CA GLY A 342 -16.89 -11.47 -16.94
C GLY A 342 -15.87 -11.38 -15.80
N HIS A 343 -14.89 -12.30 -15.75
CA HIS A 343 -13.83 -12.25 -14.76
C HIS A 343 -12.74 -11.24 -15.14
N ASP A 344 -12.05 -10.75 -14.11
CA ASP A 344 -10.95 -9.80 -14.24
C ASP A 344 -9.64 -10.55 -14.53
N ILE A 345 -8.78 -9.96 -15.37
CA ILE A 345 -7.46 -10.52 -15.73
C ILE A 345 -6.41 -9.45 -15.44
N GLN A 346 -5.48 -9.76 -14.54
CA GLN A 346 -4.52 -8.81 -13.99
C GLN A 346 -3.11 -9.41 -13.99
N SER A 347 -2.10 -8.59 -13.69
CA SER A 347 -0.71 -8.99 -13.89
C SER A 347 -0.17 -9.86 -12.75
N HIS A 348 0.44 -10.98 -13.13
CA HIS A 348 1.37 -11.72 -12.29
C HIS A 348 2.81 -11.60 -12.81
N THR A 349 3.12 -10.45 -13.44
CA THR A 349 4.32 -10.16 -14.26
C THR A 349 4.43 -11.04 -15.51
N PHE A 350 5.16 -10.62 -16.53
CA PHE A 350 5.43 -11.45 -17.70
C PHE A 350 6.28 -12.66 -17.32
N SER A 351 7.43 -12.41 -16.71
CA SER A 351 8.48 -13.41 -16.47
C SER A 351 8.20 -14.25 -15.23
N HIS A 352 7.28 -13.81 -14.37
CA HIS A 352 7.13 -14.31 -13.00
C HIS A 352 8.48 -14.24 -12.28
N PHE A 353 9.06 -13.04 -12.22
CA PHE A 353 10.34 -12.82 -11.58
C PHE A 353 10.16 -12.41 -10.10
N TYR A 354 11.24 -12.46 -9.32
CA TYR A 354 11.19 -12.05 -7.92
C TYR A 354 11.32 -10.53 -7.81
N GLY A 355 10.23 -9.88 -7.40
CA GLY A 355 10.05 -8.44 -7.42
C GLY A 355 11.17 -7.65 -6.75
N GLY A 356 11.49 -7.98 -5.51
CA GLY A 356 12.48 -7.27 -4.70
C GLY A 356 13.95 -7.56 -5.05
N LEU A 357 14.21 -8.42 -6.04
CA LEU A 357 15.55 -8.64 -6.58
C LEU A 357 15.71 -8.02 -7.97
N ALA A 358 14.60 -7.72 -8.65
CA ALA A 358 14.62 -7.08 -9.95
C ALA A 358 14.86 -5.57 -9.87
N SER A 359 15.57 -5.09 -10.88
CA SER A 359 15.82 -3.69 -11.13
C SER A 359 14.61 -2.97 -11.73
N PRO A 360 14.55 -1.62 -11.64
CA PRO A 360 13.55 -0.83 -12.33
C PRO A 360 13.46 -1.13 -13.83
N THR A 361 14.59 -1.31 -14.49
CA THR A 361 14.59 -1.62 -15.93
C THR A 361 13.96 -2.98 -16.21
N GLU A 362 14.21 -3.99 -15.38
CA GLU A 362 13.56 -5.30 -15.48
C GLU A 362 12.05 -5.17 -15.24
N TRP A 363 11.63 -4.46 -14.18
CA TRP A 363 10.22 -4.15 -13.91
C TRP A 363 9.53 -3.45 -15.08
N GLN A 364 10.15 -2.40 -15.61
CA GLN A 364 9.61 -1.63 -16.72
C GLN A 364 9.44 -2.49 -17.97
N THR A 365 10.49 -3.24 -18.34
CA THR A 365 10.50 -4.09 -19.54
C THR A 365 9.46 -5.20 -19.42
N ASP A 366 9.35 -5.80 -18.25
CA ASP A 366 8.43 -6.89 -17.99
C ASP A 366 6.96 -6.45 -18.01
N LEU A 367 6.61 -5.36 -17.33
CA LEU A 367 5.25 -4.82 -17.36
C LEU A 367 4.85 -4.34 -18.75
N GLN A 368 5.79 -3.77 -19.52
CA GLN A 368 5.56 -3.42 -20.92
C GLN A 368 5.31 -4.65 -21.79
N ALA A 369 6.08 -5.72 -21.62
CA ALA A 369 5.89 -6.98 -22.35
C ALA A 369 4.54 -7.62 -22.01
N TRP A 370 4.17 -7.65 -20.73
CA TRP A 370 2.87 -8.15 -20.27
C TRP A 370 1.73 -7.36 -20.92
N ASN A 371 1.75 -6.02 -20.81
CA ASN A 371 0.70 -5.15 -21.36
C ASN A 371 0.60 -5.27 -22.89
N THR A 372 1.74 -5.43 -23.58
CA THR A 372 1.77 -5.60 -25.03
C THR A 372 1.09 -6.91 -25.45
N LEU A 373 1.39 -8.03 -24.80
CA LEU A 373 0.74 -9.30 -25.11
C LEU A 373 -0.73 -9.33 -24.68
N ALA A 374 -1.06 -8.79 -23.52
CA ALA A 374 -2.43 -8.67 -23.02
C ALA A 374 -3.33 -7.96 -24.04
N ALA A 375 -2.83 -6.87 -24.65
CA ALA A 375 -3.55 -6.13 -25.68
C ALA A 375 -3.89 -6.97 -26.92
N THR A 376 -3.05 -7.94 -27.30
CA THR A 376 -3.35 -8.87 -28.42
C THR A 376 -4.58 -9.74 -28.16
N ARG A 377 -4.99 -9.87 -26.89
CA ARG A 377 -6.17 -10.61 -26.45
C ARG A 377 -7.32 -9.72 -25.99
N ASN A 378 -7.26 -8.41 -26.28
CA ASN A 378 -8.20 -7.40 -25.82
C ASN A 378 -8.33 -7.35 -24.28
N VAL A 379 -7.24 -7.65 -23.58
CA VAL A 379 -7.12 -7.39 -22.15
C VAL A 379 -6.50 -6.00 -21.99
N THR A 380 -7.11 -5.16 -21.16
CA THR A 380 -6.60 -3.81 -20.88
C THR A 380 -5.28 -3.89 -20.12
N PRO A 381 -4.46 -2.83 -20.12
CA PRO A 381 -3.28 -2.77 -19.27
C PRO A 381 -3.62 -3.09 -17.81
N ALA A 382 -2.75 -3.84 -17.14
CA ALA A 382 -2.97 -4.23 -15.76
C ALA A 382 -2.96 -3.02 -14.83
N THR A 383 -3.93 -2.95 -13.93
CA THR A 383 -4.04 -1.95 -12.87
C THR A 383 -3.98 -2.59 -11.48
N SER A 384 -3.96 -3.93 -11.43
CA SER A 384 -3.65 -4.73 -10.24
C SER A 384 -2.49 -5.68 -10.50
N LEU A 385 -1.70 -5.94 -9.46
CA LEU A 385 -0.61 -6.91 -9.52
C LEU A 385 -0.57 -7.80 -8.28
N ALA A 386 -0.45 -9.10 -8.50
CA ALA A 386 -0.04 -10.06 -7.48
C ALA A 386 1.46 -10.31 -7.63
N PHE A 387 2.23 -10.19 -6.55
CA PHE A 387 3.66 -10.50 -6.58
C PHE A 387 3.89 -12.01 -6.68
N PRO A 388 4.63 -12.50 -7.70
CA PRO A 388 5.15 -13.88 -7.72
C PRO A 388 5.85 -14.24 -6.42
N TRP A 389 5.61 -15.42 -5.85
CA TRP A 389 6.28 -15.92 -4.61
C TRP A 389 6.23 -14.98 -3.40
N SER A 390 5.24 -14.11 -3.35
CA SER A 390 5.18 -13.01 -2.40
C SER A 390 6.45 -12.13 -2.34
N SER A 391 7.04 -11.91 -3.50
CA SER A 391 8.41 -11.39 -3.66
C SER A 391 8.58 -9.86 -3.50
N SER A 392 7.72 -9.17 -2.76
CA SER A 392 7.87 -7.72 -2.59
C SER A 392 9.01 -7.32 -1.64
N ALA A 393 9.62 -8.25 -0.91
CA ALA A 393 10.72 -7.95 0.01
C ALA A 393 12.02 -7.66 -0.75
N GLY A 394 12.63 -6.52 -0.47
CA GLY A 394 13.76 -5.95 -1.20
C GLY A 394 13.35 -4.91 -2.25
N MET A 395 12.05 -4.60 -2.38
CA MET A 395 11.60 -3.63 -3.37
C MET A 395 12.13 -2.22 -3.06
N ARG A 396 12.87 -1.69 -4.03
CA ARG A 396 13.42 -0.34 -4.02
C ARG A 396 12.36 0.70 -4.39
N TYR A 397 12.58 1.94 -3.95
CA TYR A 397 11.71 3.07 -4.28
C TYR A 397 11.52 3.25 -5.79
N ASP A 398 12.60 3.19 -6.58
CA ASP A 398 12.55 3.32 -8.03
C ASP A 398 11.90 2.13 -8.76
N SER A 399 11.87 0.95 -8.13
CA SER A 399 11.10 -0.21 -8.61
C SER A 399 9.60 -0.01 -8.36
N TRP A 400 9.22 0.59 -7.23
CA TRP A 400 7.82 0.99 -6.97
C TRP A 400 7.34 2.06 -7.96
N ASP A 401 8.20 3.01 -8.35
CA ASP A 401 7.90 4.00 -9.38
C ASP A 401 7.51 3.34 -10.71
N GLN A 402 8.09 2.19 -11.05
CA GLN A 402 7.72 1.48 -12.29
C GLN A 402 6.31 0.90 -12.23
N LEU A 403 5.83 0.49 -11.06
CA LEU A 403 4.44 0.04 -10.89
C LEU A 403 3.48 1.21 -11.10
N VAL A 404 3.79 2.37 -10.50
CA VAL A 404 3.00 3.60 -10.68
C VAL A 404 2.99 4.03 -12.15
N ALA A 405 4.16 4.03 -12.81
CA ALA A 405 4.29 4.40 -14.21
C ALA A 405 3.53 3.45 -15.15
N ALA A 406 3.41 2.17 -14.78
CA ALA A 406 2.61 1.19 -15.50
C ALA A 406 1.10 1.31 -15.24
N GLY A 407 0.67 2.17 -14.33
CA GLY A 407 -0.74 2.36 -13.97
C GLY A 407 -1.27 1.38 -12.94
N VAL A 408 -0.39 0.67 -12.22
CA VAL A 408 -0.80 -0.21 -11.13
C VAL A 408 -1.31 0.62 -9.95
N THR A 409 -2.49 0.28 -9.46
CA THR A 409 -3.20 0.95 -8.36
C THR A 409 -3.53 0.02 -7.19
N SER A 410 -3.44 -1.29 -7.39
CA SER A 410 -3.67 -2.27 -6.33
C SER A 410 -2.63 -3.38 -6.34
N LEU A 411 -2.23 -3.82 -5.15
CA LEU A 411 -1.26 -4.89 -4.94
C LEU A 411 -1.78 -5.93 -3.96
N THR A 412 -1.27 -7.15 -4.11
CA THR A 412 -1.55 -8.29 -3.25
C THR A 412 -0.40 -9.30 -3.36
N ARG A 413 -0.39 -10.34 -2.52
CA ARG A 413 0.71 -11.27 -2.33
C ARG A 413 1.99 -10.51 -1.97
N THR A 414 1.92 -9.41 -1.23
CA THR A 414 3.17 -8.79 -0.75
C THR A 414 3.86 -9.70 0.25
N SER A 415 5.16 -9.49 0.49
CA SER A 415 5.96 -10.35 1.36
C SER A 415 5.31 -10.53 2.73
N TRP A 416 5.06 -11.81 3.04
CA TRP A 416 4.55 -12.25 4.34
C TRP A 416 5.45 -13.37 4.87
N ASN A 417 6.63 -12.98 5.35
CA ASN A 417 7.49 -13.88 6.11
C ASN A 417 7.44 -13.49 7.59
N PRO A 418 6.88 -14.31 8.49
CA PRO A 418 6.82 -14.01 9.93
C PRO A 418 8.19 -13.76 10.58
N ARG A 419 9.29 -14.23 9.96
CA ARG A 419 10.66 -13.97 10.41
C ARG A 419 11.22 -12.65 9.90
N LEU A 420 10.55 -12.01 8.95
CA LEU A 420 10.93 -10.72 8.35
C LEU A 420 9.74 -9.73 8.34
N PRO A 421 9.16 -9.40 9.50
CA PRO A 421 7.99 -8.52 9.60
C PRO A 421 8.24 -7.10 9.10
N GLN A 422 9.49 -6.66 9.00
CA GLN A 422 9.87 -5.35 8.49
C GLN A 422 9.49 -5.12 7.02
N TYR A 423 9.18 -6.17 6.27
CA TYR A 423 8.73 -6.08 4.87
C TYR A 423 7.21 -6.20 4.71
N HIS A 424 6.46 -6.40 5.81
CA HIS A 424 5.01 -6.55 5.74
C HIS A 424 4.35 -5.20 5.59
N ILE A 425 3.53 -5.04 4.55
CA ILE A 425 2.76 -3.80 4.34
C ILE A 425 1.36 -3.95 4.92
N VAL A 426 0.71 -5.08 4.63
CA VAL A 426 -0.63 -5.43 5.11
C VAL A 426 -0.73 -6.94 5.34
N THR A 427 -1.59 -7.34 6.27
CA THR A 427 -1.85 -8.72 6.65
C THR A 427 -3.36 -9.00 6.67
N ALA A 428 -3.74 -10.29 6.58
CA ALA A 428 -5.14 -10.71 6.63
C ALA A 428 -5.94 -10.16 7.83
N GLY A 429 -5.28 -9.90 8.96
CA GLY A 429 -5.92 -9.37 10.17
C GLY A 429 -6.31 -7.89 10.09
N GLU A 430 -5.72 -7.10 9.19
CA GLU A 430 -5.96 -5.65 9.12
C GLU A 430 -7.27 -5.29 8.41
N ALA A 431 -7.88 -6.23 7.65
CA ALA A 431 -9.18 -6.12 6.96
C ALA A 431 -9.43 -4.87 6.12
N ARG A 432 -8.41 -4.10 5.76
CA ARG A 432 -8.50 -2.99 4.81
C ARG A 432 -7.22 -2.90 4.01
N CYS A 433 -7.32 -2.47 2.75
CA CYS A 433 -6.12 -2.20 1.98
C CYS A 433 -5.38 -1.00 2.60
N ARG A 434 -4.05 -1.03 2.59
CA ARG A 434 -3.19 0.04 3.11
C ARG A 434 -2.51 0.77 1.96
N PRO A 435 -2.44 2.11 2.00
CA PRO A 435 -1.63 2.85 1.04
C PRO A 435 -0.16 2.39 1.09
N LEU A 436 0.43 2.16 -0.07
CA LEU A 436 1.85 1.85 -0.20
C LEU A 436 2.66 3.09 0.22
N PRO A 437 3.55 2.99 1.23
CA PRO A 437 4.35 4.13 1.66
C PRO A 437 5.16 4.74 0.51
N GLY A 438 5.04 6.06 0.31
CA GLY A 438 5.76 6.80 -0.74
C GLY A 438 5.10 6.78 -2.11
N HIS A 439 4.09 5.93 -2.28
CA HIS A 439 3.37 5.67 -3.52
C HIS A 439 1.89 5.47 -3.22
N GLU A 440 1.28 6.35 -2.42
CA GLU A 440 -0.09 6.21 -1.89
C GLU A 440 -1.20 6.17 -2.96
N VAL A 441 -0.84 6.37 -4.23
CA VAL A 441 -1.72 6.05 -5.37
C VAL A 441 -1.99 4.55 -5.51
N ILE A 442 -1.16 3.71 -4.89
CA ILE A 442 -1.28 2.25 -4.83
C ILE A 442 -1.81 1.82 -3.45
N LEU A 443 -2.81 0.94 -3.44
CA LEU A 443 -3.26 0.26 -2.24
C LEU A 443 -2.82 -1.21 -2.22
N VAL A 444 -2.20 -1.64 -1.12
CA VAL A 444 -1.88 -3.06 -0.87
C VAL A 444 -3.01 -3.68 -0.07
N CYS A 445 -3.63 -4.73 -0.60
CA CYS A 445 -4.82 -5.34 -0.01
C CYS A 445 -4.50 -6.63 0.77
N PRO A 446 -5.15 -6.86 1.92
CA PRO A 446 -4.99 -8.07 2.70
C PRO A 446 -5.46 -9.29 1.89
N ASP A 447 -4.68 -10.36 1.93
CA ASP A 447 -4.99 -11.61 1.26
C ASP A 447 -4.87 -12.81 2.21
N TYR A 448 -5.53 -13.91 1.83
CA TYR A 448 -5.55 -15.15 2.57
C TYR A 448 -5.53 -16.36 1.63
N TYR A 449 -4.42 -17.09 1.66
CA TYR A 449 -4.24 -18.31 0.87
C TYR A 449 -5.19 -19.43 1.35
N LEU A 450 -6.12 -19.81 0.48
CA LEU A 450 -7.23 -20.71 0.76
C LEU A 450 -6.88 -22.15 0.34
N THR A 451 -6.63 -22.99 1.34
CA THR A 451 -6.41 -24.43 1.20
C THR A 451 -7.39 -25.19 2.07
N THR A 452 -7.54 -26.50 1.85
CA THR A 452 -8.36 -27.39 2.70
C THR A 452 -8.09 -27.20 4.21
N ALA A 453 -6.81 -27.06 4.61
CA ALA A 453 -6.42 -26.89 6.00
C ALA A 453 -6.79 -25.50 6.57
N ARG A 454 -7.10 -24.52 5.71
CA ARG A 454 -7.31 -23.11 6.08
C ARG A 454 -8.77 -22.65 5.93
N GLU A 455 -9.68 -23.55 5.56
CA GLU A 455 -11.10 -23.27 5.38
C GLU A 455 -11.74 -22.58 6.60
N ALA A 456 -11.56 -23.16 7.79
CA ALA A 456 -12.14 -22.60 9.02
C ALA A 456 -11.66 -21.17 9.30
N GLY A 457 -10.38 -20.87 9.00
CA GLY A 457 -9.83 -19.53 9.12
C GLY A 457 -10.43 -18.55 8.11
N ALA A 458 -10.68 -18.99 6.89
CA ALA A 458 -11.34 -18.16 5.87
C ALA A 458 -12.78 -17.81 6.26
N LEU A 459 -13.55 -18.77 6.79
CA LEU A 459 -14.92 -18.53 7.28
C LEU A 459 -14.94 -17.60 8.50
N ALA A 460 -13.94 -17.72 9.39
CA ALA A 460 -13.79 -16.79 10.51
C ALA A 460 -13.46 -15.37 10.04
N LEU A 461 -12.53 -15.23 9.08
CA LEU A 461 -12.20 -13.94 8.46
C LEU A 461 -13.42 -13.29 7.79
N LEU A 462 -14.25 -14.07 7.08
CA LEU A 462 -15.48 -13.55 6.48
C LEU A 462 -16.41 -12.94 7.53
N THR A 463 -16.51 -13.55 8.72
CA THR A 463 -17.31 -13.00 9.83
C THR A 463 -16.69 -11.72 10.37
N ASP A 464 -15.37 -11.72 10.56
CA ASP A 464 -14.61 -10.62 11.14
C ASP A 464 -14.61 -9.37 10.23
N ILE A 465 -14.40 -9.51 8.91
CA ILE A 465 -14.47 -8.37 7.99
C ILE A 465 -15.86 -7.72 7.96
N ARG A 466 -16.94 -8.50 8.12
CA ARG A 466 -18.32 -7.99 8.16
C ARG A 466 -18.59 -7.14 9.40
N GLN A 467 -17.87 -7.38 10.49
CA GLN A 467 -17.98 -6.58 11.71
C GLN A 467 -17.19 -5.27 11.65
N ARG A 468 -16.28 -5.11 10.68
CA ARG A 468 -15.30 -4.01 10.62
C ARG A 468 -15.42 -3.14 9.36
N ASP A 469 -16.49 -3.31 8.57
CA ASP A 469 -16.60 -2.73 7.23
C ASP A 469 -15.34 -3.03 6.40
N GLY A 470 -14.87 -4.27 6.49
CA GLY A 470 -13.56 -4.70 5.99
C GLY A 470 -13.60 -5.37 4.63
N MET A 471 -12.43 -5.77 4.15
CA MET A 471 -12.26 -6.59 2.97
C MET A 471 -11.17 -7.66 3.15
N ILE A 472 -11.28 -8.73 2.37
CA ILE A 472 -10.25 -9.77 2.24
C ILE A 472 -10.23 -10.29 0.81
N ASP A 473 -9.06 -10.65 0.34
CA ASP A 473 -8.90 -11.41 -0.89
C ASP A 473 -8.56 -12.89 -0.58
N PHE A 474 -9.45 -13.80 -0.94
CA PHE A 474 -9.20 -15.23 -0.84
C PHE A 474 -8.56 -15.74 -2.13
N TRP A 475 -7.43 -16.43 -2.01
CA TRP A 475 -6.67 -16.83 -3.20
C TRP A 475 -6.08 -18.23 -3.13
N SER A 476 -5.82 -18.83 -4.29
CA SER A 476 -4.98 -20.03 -4.45
C SER A 476 -4.43 -20.09 -5.87
N HIS A 477 -3.65 -21.12 -6.21
CA HIS A 477 -3.35 -21.40 -7.61
C HIS A 477 -4.51 -22.19 -8.22
N THR A 478 -4.77 -21.98 -9.52
CA THR A 478 -5.80 -22.80 -10.19
C THR A 478 -5.45 -24.29 -10.19
N GLU A 479 -4.17 -24.66 -10.23
CA GLU A 479 -3.73 -26.08 -10.18
C GLU A 479 -4.13 -26.82 -8.90
N GLU A 480 -4.48 -26.10 -7.85
CA GLU A 480 -4.91 -26.69 -6.58
C GLU A 480 -6.40 -27.05 -6.61
N VAL A 481 -7.20 -26.36 -7.43
CA VAL A 481 -8.67 -26.53 -7.55
C VAL A 481 -9.01 -27.74 -8.43
N MET A 482 -8.44 -28.88 -8.07
CA MET A 482 -8.48 -30.13 -8.83
C MET A 482 -9.09 -31.26 -8.01
N THR A 483 -8.79 -31.31 -6.71
CA THR A 483 -9.28 -32.39 -5.86
C THR A 483 -10.70 -32.09 -5.37
N PRO A 484 -11.55 -33.11 -5.16
CA PRO A 484 -12.89 -32.90 -4.61
C PRO A 484 -12.88 -32.13 -3.27
N ALA A 485 -11.87 -32.37 -2.44
CA ALA A 485 -11.72 -31.68 -1.16
C ALA A 485 -11.44 -30.18 -1.34
N GLN A 486 -10.47 -29.81 -2.20
CA GLN A 486 -10.16 -28.40 -2.44
C GLN A 486 -11.31 -27.67 -3.14
N ILE A 487 -12.01 -28.34 -4.08
CA ILE A 487 -13.22 -27.79 -4.71
C ILE A 487 -14.31 -27.56 -3.65
N ALA A 488 -14.53 -28.51 -2.74
CA ALA A 488 -15.50 -28.35 -1.66
C ALA A 488 -15.13 -27.21 -0.70
N THR A 489 -13.85 -27.04 -0.36
CA THR A 489 -13.39 -25.91 0.46
C THR A 489 -13.67 -24.57 -0.20
N TRP A 490 -13.35 -24.44 -1.49
CA TRP A 490 -13.67 -23.21 -2.21
C TRP A 490 -15.19 -22.98 -2.29
N GLN A 491 -15.97 -24.02 -2.58
CA GLN A 491 -17.43 -23.93 -2.62
C GLN A 491 -17.99 -23.46 -1.27
N ALA A 492 -17.49 -23.98 -0.14
CA ALA A 492 -17.95 -23.58 1.19
C ALA A 492 -17.75 -22.08 1.46
N VAL A 493 -16.59 -21.52 1.09
CA VAL A 493 -16.32 -20.08 1.28
C VAL A 493 -17.15 -19.21 0.32
N VAL A 494 -17.30 -19.63 -0.93
CA VAL A 494 -18.13 -18.95 -1.93
C VAL A 494 -19.60 -18.95 -1.51
N ASP A 495 -20.12 -20.10 -1.08
CA ASP A 495 -21.50 -20.26 -0.60
C ASP A 495 -21.75 -19.41 0.65
N ALA A 496 -20.83 -19.44 1.62
CA ALA A 496 -20.93 -18.62 2.82
C ALA A 496 -20.96 -17.12 2.49
N THR A 497 -20.15 -16.69 1.51
CA THR A 497 -20.13 -15.30 1.03
C THR A 497 -21.46 -14.92 0.38
N ALA A 498 -22.02 -15.79 -0.46
CA ALA A 498 -23.32 -15.56 -1.10
C ALA A 498 -24.47 -15.55 -0.09
N GLN A 499 -24.48 -16.49 0.86
CA GLN A 499 -25.51 -16.62 1.89
C GLN A 499 -25.51 -15.47 2.89
N ALA A 500 -24.35 -14.84 3.13
CA ALA A 500 -24.27 -13.65 3.98
C ALA A 500 -25.17 -12.52 3.46
N GLY A 501 -25.31 -12.38 2.14
CA GLY A 501 -26.21 -11.42 1.48
C GLY A 501 -25.82 -9.95 1.63
N ASP A 502 -24.85 -9.65 2.48
CA ASP A 502 -24.38 -8.31 2.83
C ASP A 502 -22.88 -8.11 2.53
N VAL A 503 -22.31 -8.92 1.64
CA VAL A 503 -20.91 -8.85 1.20
C VAL A 503 -20.84 -8.47 -0.28
N TRP A 504 -20.08 -7.43 -0.58
CA TRP A 504 -19.79 -7.02 -1.96
C TRP A 504 -18.69 -7.89 -2.57
N VAL A 505 -19.03 -8.73 -3.53
CA VAL A 505 -18.03 -9.51 -4.28
C VAL A 505 -17.63 -8.77 -5.55
N ALA A 506 -16.34 -8.46 -5.69
CA ALA A 506 -15.79 -7.73 -6.83
C ALA A 506 -14.32 -8.09 -7.07
N SER A 507 -13.76 -7.63 -8.20
CA SER A 507 -12.31 -7.77 -8.44
C SER A 507 -11.51 -6.96 -7.41
N LEU A 508 -10.27 -7.37 -7.14
CA LEU A 508 -9.41 -6.69 -6.16
C LEU A 508 -9.25 -5.20 -6.50
N GLN A 509 -9.06 -4.90 -7.79
CA GLN A 509 -8.90 -3.55 -8.29
C GLN A 509 -10.13 -2.68 -8.03
N ALA A 510 -11.34 -3.23 -8.23
CA ALA A 510 -12.57 -2.50 -7.99
C ALA A 510 -12.74 -2.15 -6.51
N ILE A 511 -12.40 -3.10 -5.62
CA ILE A 511 -12.44 -2.89 -4.16
C ILE A 511 -11.43 -1.81 -3.75
N ALA A 512 -10.19 -1.91 -4.21
CA ALA A 512 -9.14 -0.94 -3.92
C ALA A 512 -9.51 0.47 -4.43
N THR A 513 -9.94 0.57 -5.68
CA THR A 513 -10.37 1.84 -6.30
C THR A 513 -11.51 2.47 -5.52
N ARG A 514 -12.51 1.67 -5.13
CA ARG A 514 -13.63 2.15 -4.31
C ARG A 514 -13.15 2.72 -2.98
N GLN A 515 -12.27 1.99 -2.29
CA GLN A 515 -11.72 2.42 -1.01
C GLN A 515 -10.97 3.74 -1.14
N GLN A 516 -10.12 3.87 -2.17
CA GLN A 516 -9.38 5.10 -2.46
C GLN A 516 -10.33 6.27 -2.76
N MET A 517 -11.35 6.07 -3.59
CA MET A 517 -12.34 7.11 -3.91
C MET A 517 -13.10 7.59 -2.68
N ILE A 518 -13.46 6.69 -1.74
CA ILE A 518 -14.07 7.08 -0.45
C ILE A 518 -13.12 7.93 0.38
N GLN A 519 -11.85 7.53 0.48
CA GLN A 519 -10.84 8.27 1.26
C GLN A 519 -10.58 9.68 0.69
N MET A 520 -10.82 9.88 -0.59
CA MET A 520 -10.68 11.18 -1.25
C MET A 520 -11.90 12.11 -1.08
N VAL A 521 -13.04 11.63 -0.58
CA VAL A 521 -14.23 12.48 -0.40
C VAL A 521 -13.92 13.62 0.55
N GLN A 522 -14.04 14.85 0.05
CA GLN A 522 -13.86 16.04 0.86
C GLN A 522 -15.15 16.36 1.60
N THR A 523 -15.04 16.66 2.89
CA THR A 523 -16.18 17.04 3.72
C THR A 523 -15.99 18.44 4.28
N LYS A 524 -17.06 19.23 4.29
CA LYS A 524 -17.11 20.56 4.90
C LYS A 524 -18.34 20.66 5.77
N VAL A 525 -18.16 21.01 7.04
CA VAL A 525 -19.29 21.28 7.95
C VAL A 525 -19.52 22.78 8.03
N MET A 526 -20.74 23.21 7.73
CA MET A 526 -21.23 24.54 8.03
C MET A 526 -22.00 24.45 9.35
N GLN A 527 -21.38 24.96 10.42
CA GLN A 527 -21.94 24.88 11.76
C GLN A 527 -23.19 25.75 11.90
N SER A 528 -24.23 25.11 12.42
CA SER A 528 -25.40 25.72 13.06
C SER A 528 -25.60 24.96 14.36
N ALA A 529 -25.93 25.65 15.45
CA ALA A 529 -26.00 25.07 16.80
C ALA A 529 -27.01 23.93 16.94
N THR A 530 -27.98 23.82 16.02
CA THR A 530 -29.07 22.85 16.10
C THR A 530 -29.26 22.00 14.84
N SER A 531 -28.66 22.37 13.71
CA SER A 531 -28.74 21.59 12.47
C SER A 531 -27.51 21.82 11.59
N PRO A 532 -26.43 21.05 11.80
CA PRO A 532 -25.25 21.14 10.96
C PRO A 532 -25.62 20.85 9.50
N THR A 533 -24.99 21.58 8.59
CA THR A 533 -25.05 21.28 7.16
C THR A 533 -23.71 20.72 6.72
N ILE A 534 -23.71 19.52 6.14
CA ILE A 534 -22.51 18.82 5.68
C ILE A 534 -22.49 18.85 4.16
N ILE A 535 -21.40 19.38 3.60
CA ILE A 535 -21.17 19.41 2.16
C ILE A 535 -20.12 18.34 1.85
N LEU A 536 -20.47 17.42 0.95
CA LEU A 536 -19.59 16.37 0.45
C LEU A 536 -19.21 16.69 -0.98
N THR A 537 -17.93 16.63 -1.30
CA THR A 537 -17.41 16.85 -2.66
C THR A 537 -16.52 15.69 -3.07
N ASN A 538 -16.78 15.13 -4.24
CA ASN A 538 -15.89 14.17 -4.88
C ASN A 538 -14.85 14.94 -5.72
N PRO A 539 -13.56 14.96 -5.34
CA PRO A 539 -12.54 15.66 -6.09
C PRO A 539 -12.02 14.87 -7.30
N THR A 540 -12.50 13.64 -7.51
CA THR A 540 -12.06 12.77 -8.62
C THR A 540 -12.89 13.03 -9.88
N MET A 541 -12.39 12.54 -11.02
CA MET A 541 -13.08 12.61 -12.31
C MET A 541 -14.14 11.52 -12.50
N THR A 542 -14.24 10.56 -11.59
CA THR A 542 -15.14 9.41 -11.69
C THR A 542 -16.25 9.56 -10.65
N ALA A 543 -17.50 9.37 -11.05
CA ALA A 543 -18.62 9.41 -10.11
C ALA A 543 -18.49 8.32 -9.04
N ILE A 544 -18.83 8.64 -7.80
CA ILE A 544 -18.97 7.66 -6.72
C ILE A 544 -20.45 7.31 -6.61
N THR A 545 -20.86 6.14 -7.10
CA THR A 545 -22.24 5.67 -7.01
C THR A 545 -22.50 4.89 -5.72
N ASP A 546 -23.77 4.82 -5.32
CA ASP A 546 -24.27 4.03 -4.18
C ASP A 546 -23.48 4.25 -2.88
N MET A 547 -23.06 5.50 -2.65
CA MET A 547 -22.34 5.85 -1.44
C MET A 547 -23.31 5.94 -0.28
N VAL A 548 -23.11 5.06 0.70
CA VAL A 548 -23.95 5.02 1.90
C VAL A 548 -23.33 5.87 2.99
N ILE A 549 -24.16 6.74 3.56
CA ILE A 549 -23.78 7.65 4.63
C ILE A 549 -24.73 7.41 5.78
N THR A 550 -24.18 7.08 6.94
CA THR A 550 -24.94 6.91 8.17
C THR A 550 -24.76 8.12 9.07
N ALA A 551 -25.82 8.54 9.74
CA ALA A 551 -25.74 9.49 10.82
C ALA A 551 -25.11 8.81 12.04
N GLN A 552 -24.25 9.52 12.77
CA GLN A 552 -23.72 9.05 14.05
C GLN A 552 -24.85 8.94 15.09
N PRO A 553 -24.71 8.09 16.12
CA PRO A 553 -25.69 8.00 17.19
C PRO A 553 -26.06 9.38 17.78
N GLY A 554 -27.35 9.63 17.99
CA GLY A 554 -27.87 10.93 18.44
C GLY A 554 -28.15 11.93 17.32
N TRP A 555 -27.91 11.56 16.07
CA TRP A 555 -28.20 12.39 14.90
C TRP A 555 -29.07 11.64 13.88
N ARG A 556 -29.83 12.38 13.07
CA ARG A 556 -30.55 11.87 11.89
C ARG A 556 -30.52 12.88 10.74
N PHE A 557 -30.68 12.40 9.52
CA PHE A 557 -30.86 13.26 8.36
C PHE A 557 -32.23 13.92 8.39
N VAL A 558 -32.26 15.24 8.22
CA VAL A 558 -33.49 16.06 8.21
C VAL A 558 -34.39 15.60 7.07
N ASP A 559 -33.80 15.45 5.89
CA ASP A 559 -34.48 15.02 4.68
C ASP A 559 -34.77 13.51 4.78
N GLY A 560 -36.04 13.17 4.96
CA GLY A 560 -36.51 11.79 5.09
C GLY A 560 -36.53 11.22 6.50
N GLN A 561 -36.00 11.95 7.51
CA GLN A 561 -36.04 11.54 8.91
C GLN A 561 -35.44 10.14 9.15
N THR A 562 -34.32 9.87 8.49
CA THR A 562 -33.63 8.56 8.51
C THR A 562 -32.23 8.68 9.12
N ASN A 563 -31.67 7.56 9.53
CA ASN A 563 -30.27 7.49 10.00
C ASN A 563 -29.29 7.14 8.88
N GLN A 564 -29.78 6.98 7.64
CA GLN A 564 -28.97 6.55 6.51
C GLN A 564 -29.50 7.14 5.21
N VAL A 565 -28.59 7.66 4.38
CA VAL A 565 -28.89 8.10 3.02
C VAL A 565 -27.94 7.43 2.03
N VAL A 566 -28.44 7.21 0.81
CA VAL A 566 -27.63 6.74 -0.32
C VAL A 566 -27.50 7.88 -1.31
N VAL A 567 -26.27 8.22 -1.69
CA VAL A 567 -25.99 9.32 -2.61
C VAL A 567 -25.08 8.88 -3.74
N THR A 568 -25.24 9.54 -4.89
CA THR A 568 -24.23 9.52 -5.95
C THR A 568 -23.48 10.84 -5.92
N LEU A 569 -22.16 10.81 -5.74
CA LEU A 569 -21.31 11.99 -5.85
C LEU A 569 -20.73 12.09 -7.26
N ALA A 570 -21.34 12.93 -8.09
CA ALA A 570 -20.78 13.29 -9.38
C ALA A 570 -19.45 14.05 -9.22
N PRO A 571 -18.53 13.96 -10.21
CA PRO A 571 -17.26 14.70 -10.19
C PRO A 571 -17.45 16.18 -9.89
N HIS A 572 -16.69 16.70 -8.92
CA HIS A 572 -16.65 18.11 -8.52
C HIS A 572 -18.01 18.75 -8.20
N THR A 573 -19.06 17.95 -7.99
CA THR A 573 -20.40 18.44 -7.72
C THR A 573 -20.72 18.23 -6.23
N PRO A 574 -20.92 19.31 -5.46
CA PRO A 574 -21.18 19.17 -4.03
C PRO A 574 -22.58 18.60 -3.78
N VAL A 575 -22.68 17.66 -2.84
CA VAL A 575 -23.94 17.21 -2.25
C VAL A 575 -24.06 17.77 -0.85
N THR A 576 -25.22 18.34 -0.55
CA THR A 576 -25.49 18.95 0.76
C THR A 576 -26.43 18.05 1.56
N LEU A 577 -26.03 17.72 2.78
CA LEU A 577 -26.79 16.93 3.73
C LEU A 577 -27.11 17.78 4.95
N ARG A 578 -28.37 17.76 5.37
CA ARG A 578 -28.82 18.40 6.61
C ARG A 578 -29.03 17.35 7.66
N ILE A 579 -28.46 17.59 8.84
CA ILE A 579 -28.56 16.68 9.98
C ILE A 579 -29.15 17.43 11.18
N GLU A 580 -29.89 16.72 12.04
CA GLU A 580 -30.47 17.25 13.27
C GLU A 580 -30.35 16.23 14.40
N PRO A 581 -30.37 16.66 15.67
CA PRO A 581 -30.38 15.74 16.80
C PRO A 581 -31.59 14.80 16.75
N HIS A 582 -31.35 13.51 16.95
CA HIS A 582 -32.38 12.49 17.17
C HIS A 582 -32.42 12.17 18.67
N ASP A 583 -33.54 12.51 19.31
CA ASP A 583 -33.80 12.43 20.76
C ASP A 583 -33.05 13.46 21.63
N LEU A 584 -33.77 14.51 22.02
CA LEU A 584 -33.34 15.56 22.98
C LEU A 584 -33.13 15.05 24.43
N HIS A 585 -33.20 13.74 24.67
CA HIS A 585 -33.03 13.14 26.00
C HIS A 585 -31.64 12.53 26.23
N VAL A 586 -30.75 12.54 25.24
CA VAL A 586 -29.33 12.29 25.48
C VAL A 586 -28.71 13.61 25.91
N ALA A 587 -28.41 13.70 27.20
CA ALA A 587 -27.79 14.86 27.82
C ALA A 587 -26.59 15.35 26.98
N THR A 588 -26.59 16.64 26.69
CA THR A 588 -25.38 17.40 26.34
C THR A 588 -24.22 17.00 27.26
N PRO A 589 -22.99 16.86 26.72
CA PRO A 589 -21.82 16.47 27.50
C PRO A 589 -21.52 17.41 28.67
#